data_AF-A0A842HZ92-F1
#
_entry.id   AF-A0A842HZ92-F1
#
_cell.length_a   1.000
_cell.length_b   1.000
_cell.length_c   1.000
_cell.angle_alpha   90.00
_cell.angle_beta   90.00
_cell.angle_gamma   90.00
#
_symmetry.space_group_name_H-M   'P 1'
#
loop_
_entity.id
_entity.type
_entity.pdbx_description
1 polymer ?
#
loop_
_entity_poly.entity_id
_entity_poly.type
_entity_poly.pdbx_seq_one_letter_code
_entity_poly.pdbx_strand_id
1 'polypeptide(L)'
;MEDILVPIGVVGMLFIGLPWLILHYSTQWKRAGTISREDEDLLDELYELGRRLDDRMNTIERIIAADNPEWGRQHLTAEQQLPSDRLTQSEEEATPIRRS
;
A
#
# COMPACT_ATOMS: atom_id res chain seq x y z
N MET A 1 -15.93 19.86 54.27
CA MET A 1 -14.49 19.58 54.06
C MET A 1 -14.24 18.92 52.70
N GLU A 2 -15.19 18.13 52.22
CA GLU A 2 -15.16 17.43 50.93
C GLU A 2 -15.19 18.41 49.73
N ASP A 3 -15.90 19.53 49.85
CA ASP A 3 -16.05 20.56 48.80
C ASP A 3 -14.73 21.25 48.42
N ILE A 4 -13.70 21.17 49.28
CA ILE A 4 -12.35 21.71 49.02
C ILE A 4 -11.40 20.61 48.56
N LEU A 5 -11.57 19.39 49.06
CA LEU A 5 -10.68 18.27 48.76
C LEU A 5 -10.86 17.77 47.31
N VAL A 6 -12.10 17.68 46.84
CA VAL A 6 -12.45 17.19 45.49
C VAL A 6 -11.79 18.02 44.38
N PRO A 7 -11.94 19.36 44.33
CA PRO A 7 -11.32 20.15 43.26
C PRO A 7 -9.78 20.09 43.29
N ILE A 8 -9.16 20.02 44.48
CA ILE A 8 -7.70 19.88 44.60
C ILE A 8 -7.23 18.54 44.04
N GLY A 9 -7.93 17.45 44.35
CA GLY A 9 -7.62 16.13 43.81
C GLY A 9 -7.81 16.06 42.29
N VAL A 10 -8.88 16.64 41.77
CA VAL A 10 -9.17 16.69 40.33
C VAL A 10 -8.11 17.50 39.58
N VAL A 11 -7.73 18.68 40.10
CA VAL A 11 -6.68 19.49 39.47
C VAL A 11 -5.34 18.76 39.47
N GLY A 12 -4.94 18.14 40.59
CA GLY A 12 -3.72 17.33 40.64
C GLY A 12 -3.75 16.17 39.63
N MET A 13 -4.83 15.39 39.62
CA MET A 13 -4.98 14.27 38.68
C MET A 13 -5.01 14.72 37.22
N LEU A 14 -5.59 15.89 36.92
CA LEU A 14 -5.60 16.42 35.56
C LEU A 14 -4.19 16.87 35.13
N PHE A 15 -3.48 17.62 35.98
CA PHE A 15 -2.14 18.13 35.68
C PHE A 15 -1.04 17.09 35.74
N ILE A 16 -1.22 15.99 36.46
CA ILE A 16 -0.27 14.86 36.48
C ILE A 16 -0.69 13.80 35.45
N GLY A 17 -1.99 13.51 35.36
CA GLY A 17 -2.56 12.50 34.48
C GLY A 17 -2.47 12.86 33.00
N LEU A 18 -2.74 14.12 32.59
CA LEU A 18 -2.62 14.54 31.19
C LEU A 18 -1.17 14.44 30.69
N PRO A 19 -0.17 15.05 31.36
CA PRO A 19 1.22 14.89 30.95
C PRO A 19 1.70 13.44 31.03
N TRP A 20 1.26 12.66 32.01
CA TRP A 20 1.58 11.24 32.10
C TRP A 20 1.04 10.44 30.92
N LEU A 21 -0.20 10.70 30.50
CA LEU A 21 -0.81 10.09 29.33
C LEU A 21 0.00 10.43 28.07
N ILE A 22 0.33 11.71 27.88
CA ILE A 22 1.18 12.18 26.79
C ILE A 22 2.54 11.48 26.80
N LEU A 23 3.19 11.39 27.97
CA LEU A 23 4.50 10.76 28.12
C LEU A 23 4.43 9.24 27.88
N HIS A 24 3.40 8.57 28.38
CA HIS A 24 3.16 7.15 28.18
C HIS A 24 3.06 6.80 26.69
N TYR A 25 2.23 7.53 25.95
CA TYR A 25 2.09 7.34 24.50
C TYR A 25 3.32 7.82 23.73
N SER A 26 3.99 8.89 24.15
CA SER A 26 5.24 9.36 23.56
C SER A 26 6.37 8.33 23.71
N THR A 27 6.41 7.58 24.83
CA THR A 27 7.39 6.50 25.05
C THR A 27 7.15 5.34 24.08
N GLN A 28 5.88 5.02 23.78
CA GLN A 28 5.52 4.06 22.74
C GLN A 28 5.86 4.59 21.34
N TRP A 29 5.65 5.89 21.06
CA TRP A 29 6.02 6.51 19.79
C TRP A 29 7.53 6.53 19.54
N LYS A 30 8.35 6.72 20.58
CA LYS A 30 9.81 6.58 20.44
C LYS A 30 10.25 5.13 20.23
N ARG A 31 9.47 4.15 20.71
CA ARG A 31 9.70 2.73 20.43
C ARG A 31 9.26 2.32 19.03
N ALA A 32 8.25 2.97 18.46
CA ALA A 32 7.72 2.71 17.13
C ALA A 32 8.31 3.61 16.01
N GLY A 33 9.13 4.62 16.36
CA GLY A 33 9.58 5.68 15.44
C GLY A 33 10.91 5.43 14.73
N THR A 34 11.54 4.27 14.94
CA THR A 34 12.67 3.79 14.15
C THR A 34 12.16 2.52 13.50
N ILE A 35 12.30 2.38 12.18
CA ILE A 35 12.13 1.10 11.50
C ILE A 35 12.89 0.06 12.34
N SER A 36 12.16 -0.77 13.06
CA SER A 36 12.77 -1.67 14.00
C SER A 36 13.63 -2.61 13.16
N ARG A 37 14.78 -3.06 13.66
CA ARG A 37 15.54 -4.13 12.98
C ARG A 37 14.66 -5.33 12.63
N GLU A 38 13.63 -5.57 13.43
CA GLU A 38 12.58 -6.56 13.21
C GLU A 38 11.70 -6.24 12.00
N ASP A 39 11.38 -4.97 11.76
CA ASP A 39 10.63 -4.54 10.57
C ASP A 39 11.48 -4.65 9.30
N GLU A 40 12.79 -4.37 9.37
CA GLU A 40 13.73 -4.58 8.27
C GLU A 40 13.81 -6.07 7.89
N ASP A 41 13.93 -6.95 8.89
CA ASP A 41 13.99 -8.41 8.70
C ASP A 41 12.66 -8.95 8.12
N LEU A 42 11.52 -8.44 8.58
CA LEU A 42 10.22 -8.79 8.03
C LEU A 42 10.08 -8.35 6.57
N LEU A 43 10.58 -7.16 6.21
CA LEU A 43 10.56 -6.68 4.83
C LEU A 43 11.45 -7.55 3.92
N ASP A 44 12.62 -7.97 4.39
CA ASP A 44 13.50 -8.90 3.66
C ASP A 44 12.84 -10.27 3.49
N GLU A 45 12.17 -10.80 4.52
CA GLU A 45 11.43 -12.06 4.42
C GLU A 45 10.26 -11.95 3.43
N LEU A 46 9.49 -10.86 3.46
CA LEU A 46 8.41 -10.60 2.50
C LEU A 46 8.94 -10.47 1.07
N TYR A 47 10.10 -9.85 0.89
CA TYR A 47 10.74 -9.75 -0.41
C TYR A 47 11.16 -11.13 -0.94
N GLU A 48 11.77 -11.97 -0.09
CA GLU A 48 12.16 -13.32 -0.46
C GLU A 48 10.94 -14.20 -0.77
N LEU A 49 9.86 -14.06 0.00
CA LEU A 49 8.59 -14.73 -0.26
C LEU A 49 7.97 -14.30 -1.59
N GLY A 50 7.93 -13.00 -1.87
CA GLY A 50 7.43 -12.46 -3.13
C GLY A 50 8.19 -13.00 -4.33
N ARG A 51 9.53 -13.04 -4.25
CA ARG A 51 10.39 -13.57 -5.32
C ARG A 51 10.20 -15.07 -5.55
N ARG A 52 10.07 -15.87 -4.48
CA ARG A 52 9.78 -17.30 -4.61
C ARG A 52 8.39 -17.57 -5.19
N LEU A 53 7.41 -16.71 -4.90
CA LEU A 53 6.07 -16.83 -5.47
C LEU A 53 6.09 -16.55 -6.97
N ASP A 54 6.84 -15.53 -7.40
CA ASP A 54 7.07 -15.19 -8.80
C ASP A 54 7.77 -16.34 -9.56
N ASP A 55 8.82 -16.93 -8.97
CA ASP A 55 9.50 -18.10 -9.55
C ASP A 55 8.56 -19.30 -9.75
N ARG A 56 7.60 -19.49 -8.84
CA ARG A 56 6.58 -20.53 -8.95
C ARG A 56 5.49 -20.18 -9.95
N MET A 57 5.13 -18.90 -10.07
CA MET A 57 4.19 -18.42 -11.08
C MET A 57 4.64 -18.82 -12.48
N ASN A 58 5.93 -18.66 -12.81
CA ASN A 58 6.50 -19.11 -14.09
C ASN A 58 6.24 -20.60 -14.36
N THR A 59 6.29 -21.44 -13.31
CA THR A 59 5.97 -22.87 -13.44
C THR A 59 4.48 -23.10 -13.64
N ILE A 60 3.63 -22.34 -12.94
CA ILE A 60 2.17 -22.38 -13.10
C ILE A 60 1.78 -21.94 -14.51
N GLU A 61 2.36 -20.86 -15.06
CA GLU A 61 2.13 -20.41 -16.43
C GLU A 61 2.46 -21.52 -17.44
N ARG A 62 3.59 -22.22 -17.23
CA ARG A 62 3.97 -23.34 -18.09
C ARG A 62 2.99 -24.51 -18.00
N ILE A 63 2.48 -24.84 -16.81
CA ILE A 63 1.50 -25.91 -16.63
C ILE A 63 0.16 -25.52 -17.27
N ILE A 64 -0.31 -24.30 -17.02
CA ILE A 64 -1.55 -23.78 -17.60
C ILE A 64 -1.46 -23.74 -19.13
N ALA A 65 -0.31 -23.33 -19.69
CA ALA A 65 -0.09 -23.34 -21.13
C ALA A 65 -0.05 -24.76 -21.73
N ALA A 66 0.39 -25.76 -20.95
CA ALA A 66 0.38 -27.16 -21.35
C ALA A 66 -1.03 -27.79 -21.26
N ASP A 67 -1.81 -27.42 -20.24
CA ASP A 67 -3.16 -27.95 -20.00
C ASP A 67 -4.24 -27.24 -20.85
N ASN A 68 -4.06 -25.97 -21.20
CA ASN A 68 -4.99 -25.16 -21.99
C ASN A 68 -4.23 -24.28 -23.01
N PRO A 69 -3.99 -24.76 -24.26
CA PRO A 69 -3.22 -24.04 -25.29
C PRO A 69 -3.85 -22.71 -25.76
N GLU A 70 -5.08 -22.40 -25.35
CA GLU A 70 -5.78 -21.14 -25.58
C GLU A 70 -5.43 -20.04 -24.57
N TRP A 71 -4.94 -20.38 -23.38
CA TRP A 71 -4.68 -19.42 -22.29
C TRP A 71 -3.54 -18.45 -22.63
N GLY A 72 -2.41 -18.97 -23.10
CA GLY A 72 -1.26 -18.15 -23.51
C GLY A 72 -1.55 -17.23 -24.70
N ARG A 73 -2.49 -17.63 -25.58
CA ARG A 73 -2.93 -16.79 -26.70
C ARG A 73 -3.70 -15.57 -26.24
N GLN A 74 -4.49 -15.65 -25.17
CA GLN A 74 -5.25 -14.49 -24.67
C GLN A 74 -4.34 -13.42 -24.06
N HIS A 75 -3.29 -13.81 -23.33
CA HIS A 75 -2.38 -12.84 -22.69
C HIS A 75 -1.49 -12.10 -23.71
N LEU A 76 -0.95 -12.81 -24.71
CA LEU A 76 -0.19 -12.21 -25.81
C LEU A 76 -1.06 -11.32 -26.72
N THR A 77 -2.33 -11.71 -26.91
CA THR A 77 -3.29 -10.96 -27.74
C THR A 77 -3.85 -9.74 -27.01
N ALA A 78 -4.05 -9.80 -25.69
CA ALA A 78 -4.57 -8.69 -24.90
C ALA A 78 -3.60 -7.50 -24.80
N GLU A 79 -2.28 -7.74 -24.73
CA GLU A 79 -1.27 -6.67 -24.83
C GLU A 79 -1.04 -6.20 -26.28
N GLN A 80 -1.13 -7.08 -27.29
CA GLN A 80 -0.98 -6.68 -28.70
C GLN A 80 -2.20 -5.96 -29.30
N GLN A 81 -3.38 -6.09 -28.69
CA GLN A 81 -4.63 -5.50 -29.20
C GLN A 81 -5.00 -4.16 -28.54
N LEU A 82 -4.08 -3.46 -27.88
CA LEU A 82 -4.23 -2.01 -27.73
C LEU A 82 -4.21 -1.42 -29.14
N PRO A 83 -5.36 -1.00 -29.70
CA PRO A 83 -5.42 -0.61 -31.10
C PRO A 83 -4.62 0.69 -31.23
N SER A 84 -3.43 0.61 -31.84
CA SER A 84 -2.67 1.80 -32.25
C SER A 84 -3.53 2.77 -33.08
N ASP A 85 -4.62 2.25 -33.65
CA ASP A 85 -5.66 2.96 -34.38
C ASP A 85 -6.43 3.98 -33.54
N ARG A 86 -6.55 3.77 -32.20
CA ARG A 86 -7.22 4.72 -31.28
C ARG A 86 -6.37 5.98 -31.06
N LEU A 87 -5.05 5.87 -31.13
CA LEU A 87 -4.14 7.00 -30.94
C LEU A 87 -4.13 7.91 -32.18
N THR A 88 -4.09 7.31 -33.38
CA THR A 88 -4.21 8.03 -34.66
C THR A 88 -5.59 8.64 -34.86
N GLN A 89 -6.66 7.95 -34.46
CA GLN A 89 -8.03 8.46 -34.58
C GLN A 89 -8.31 9.63 -33.62
N SER A 90 -7.69 9.65 -32.44
CA SER A 90 -7.79 10.78 -31.49
C SER A 90 -7.07 12.05 -31.98
N GLU A 91 -5.97 11.92 -32.74
CA GLU A 91 -5.31 13.05 -33.39
C GLU A 91 -6.08 13.57 -34.61
N GLU A 92 -6.72 12.69 -35.38
CA GLU A 92 -7.48 13.07 -36.58
C GLU A 92 -8.84 13.71 -36.24
N GLU A 93 -9.48 13.30 -35.15
CA GLU A 93 -10.76 13.86 -34.69
C GLU A 93 -10.61 15.21 -33.95
N ALA A 94 -9.40 15.56 -33.48
CA ALA A 94 -9.15 16.77 -32.68
C ALA A 94 -9.02 18.08 -33.48
N THR A 95 -9.30 18.10 -34.78
CA THR A 95 -9.36 19.38 -35.53
C THR A 95 -10.51 19.47 -36.53
N PRO A 96 -11.72 19.85 -36.08
CA PRO A 96 -12.61 20.63 -36.91
C PRO A 96 -12.64 22.08 -36.41
N ILE A 97 -12.76 23.00 -37.35
CA ILE A 97 -13.04 24.44 -37.17
C ILE A 97 -11.81 25.32 -36.92
N ARG A 98 -11.20 25.79 -38.02
CA ARG A 98 -11.46 27.16 -38.53
C ARG A 98 -10.61 27.44 -39.78
N ARG A 99 -11.13 27.04 -40.94
CA ARG A 99 -10.78 27.66 -42.22
C ARG A 99 -11.81 28.76 -42.47
N SER A 100 -11.43 30.01 -42.19
CA SER A 100 -12.07 31.23 -42.69
C SER A 100 -10.97 32.22 -43.02
#